data_AF-A0A6C0NYG9-F1
#
_entry.id   AF-A0A6C0NYG9-F1
#
_cell.length_a   1.000
_cell.length_b   1.000
_cell.length_c   1.000
_cell.angle_alpha   90.00
_cell.angle_beta   90.00
_cell.angle_gamma   90.00
#
_symmetry.space_group_name_H-M   'P 1'
#
loop_
_entity.id
_entity.type
_entity.pdbx_description
1 polymer ?
#
loop_
_entity_poly.entity_id
_entity_poly.type
_entity_poly.pdbx_seq_one_letter_code
_entity_poly.pdbx_strand_id
1 'polypeptide(L)'
;MSGQQHSAVNEQEKHHKHEGPKKHIIGFIMSILLTIIAFAMVAAGEINTTFIYLFLVLMACVQVFIQMGFWMHMKDRGHLYPIIGILMGVFVVFTIVIMAEYWAWW
;
A
#
# COMPACT_ATOMS: atom_id res chain seq x y z
N MET A 1 -2.87 40.74 -48.56
CA MET A 1 -3.61 39.80 -47.68
C MET A 1 -2.56 39.04 -46.88
N SER A 2 -2.25 39.50 -45.68
CA SER A 2 -1.14 39.00 -44.86
C SER A 2 -1.57 38.93 -43.39
N GLY A 3 -1.27 37.79 -42.75
CA GLY A 3 -1.49 37.51 -41.34
C GLY A 3 -2.80 36.74 -41.09
N GLN A 4 -2.87 35.67 -40.30
CA GLN A 4 -1.94 35.14 -39.32
C GLN A 4 -2.31 33.68 -39.01
N GLN A 5 -1.28 32.90 -38.71
CA GLN A 5 -1.36 31.60 -38.03
C GLN A 5 -2.31 31.66 -36.84
N HIS A 6 -3.18 30.65 -36.71
CA HIS A 6 -3.60 30.14 -35.40
C HIS A 6 -4.00 28.66 -35.53
N SER A 7 -3.03 27.85 -35.91
CA SER A 7 -2.98 26.44 -35.55
C SER A 7 -2.53 26.34 -34.09
N ALA A 8 -3.41 26.61 -33.12
CA ALA A 8 -3.11 26.38 -31.70
C ALA A 8 -4.35 26.55 -30.80
N VAL A 9 -5.34 25.67 -30.89
CA VAL A 9 -5.90 25.10 -29.65
C VAL A 9 -6.15 23.64 -29.95
N ASN A 10 -5.09 22.88 -29.70
CA ASN A 10 -5.19 21.49 -29.38
C ASN A 10 -6.10 21.41 -28.14
N GLU A 11 -7.41 21.23 -28.35
CA GLU A 11 -8.30 20.59 -27.37
C GLU A 11 -7.84 19.13 -27.22
N GLN A 12 -6.62 18.96 -26.72
CA GLN A 12 -6.42 17.98 -25.67
C GLN A 12 -7.21 18.53 -24.49
N GLU A 13 -8.53 18.33 -24.53
CA GLU A 13 -9.17 17.83 -23.34
C GLU A 13 -8.34 16.62 -22.93
N LYS A 14 -7.37 16.89 -22.05
CA LYS A 14 -6.84 15.96 -21.09
C LYS A 14 -8.09 15.45 -20.38
N HIS A 15 -8.71 14.43 -20.97
CA HIS A 15 -9.66 13.62 -20.27
C HIS A 15 -8.81 12.99 -19.19
N HIS A 16 -8.79 13.67 -18.04
CA HIS A 16 -8.21 13.23 -16.80
C HIS A 16 -8.61 11.79 -16.71
N LYS A 17 -7.65 10.90 -16.95
CA LYS A 17 -7.84 9.46 -16.89
C LYS A 17 -8.12 9.23 -15.42
N HIS A 18 -9.38 9.37 -15.05
CA HIS A 18 -9.90 9.13 -13.72
C HIS A 18 -9.34 7.77 -13.39
N GLU A 19 -8.38 7.74 -12.46
CA GLU A 19 -7.58 6.56 -12.18
C GLU A 19 -8.54 5.52 -11.61
N GLY A 20 -9.13 4.74 -12.51
CA GLY A 20 -10.39 4.09 -12.23
C GLY A 20 -10.27 3.04 -11.12
N PRO A 21 -11.41 2.61 -10.55
CA PRO A 21 -11.51 1.60 -9.49
C PRO A 21 -10.80 0.27 -9.82
N LYS A 22 -10.42 0.07 -11.08
CA LYS A 22 -9.63 -1.06 -11.57
C LYS A 22 -8.28 -1.23 -10.86
N LYS A 23 -7.61 -0.13 -10.48
CA LYS A 23 -6.34 -0.22 -9.75
C LYS A 23 -6.52 -0.68 -8.30
N HIS A 24 -7.62 -0.29 -7.64
CA HIS A 24 -7.95 -0.80 -6.31
C HIS A 24 -8.29 -2.30 -6.33
N ILE A 25 -9.02 -2.75 -7.36
CA ILE A 25 -9.37 -4.17 -7.51
C ILE A 25 -8.14 -5.07 -7.64
N ILE A 26 -7.10 -4.60 -8.34
CA ILE A 26 -5.88 -5.41 -8.55
C ILE A 26 -5.10 -5.59 -7.24
N GLY A 27 -5.02 -4.53 -6.42
CA GLY A 27 -4.38 -4.58 -5.10
C GLY A 27 -5.14 -5.48 -4.12
N PHE A 28 -6.47 -5.43 -4.17
CA PHE A 28 -7.34 -6.27 -3.36
C PHE A 28 -7.15 -7.76 -3.68
N ILE A 29 -7.13 -8.12 -4.97
CA ILE A 29 -6.92 -9.50 -5.41
C ILE A 29 -5.51 -9.99 -5.04
N MET A 30 -4.47 -9.14 -5.21
CA MET A 30 -3.10 -9.47 -4.80
C MET A 30 -3.00 -9.74 -3.29
N SER A 31 -3.69 -8.95 -2.45
CA SER A 31 -3.70 -9.16 -1.00
C SER A 31 -4.38 -10.49 -0.64
N ILE A 32 -5.55 -10.79 -1.22
CA ILE A 32 -6.26 -12.06 -1.00
C ILE A 32 -5.41 -13.26 -1.41
N LEU A 33 -4.76 -13.20 -2.58
CA LEU A 33 -3.92 -14.30 -3.04
C LEU A 33 -2.79 -14.57 -2.05
N LEU A 34 -2.16 -13.50 -1.56
CA LEU A 34 -1.03 -13.59 -0.66
C LEU A 34 -1.45 -14.04 0.76
N THR A 35 -2.66 -13.72 1.22
CA THR A 35 -3.20 -14.30 2.48
C THR A 35 -3.53 -15.78 2.32
N ILE A 36 -4.12 -16.20 1.20
CA ILE A 36 -4.40 -17.62 0.93
C ILE A 36 -3.09 -18.43 0.95
N ILE A 37 -2.01 -17.91 0.37
CA ILE A 37 -0.70 -18.56 0.40
C ILE A 37 -0.19 -18.70 1.85
N ALA A 38 -0.31 -17.64 2.66
CA ALA A 38 0.10 -17.67 4.06
C ALA A 38 -0.70 -18.72 4.87
N PHE A 39 -2.02 -18.78 4.68
CA PHE A 39 -2.87 -19.78 5.33
C PHE A 39 -2.60 -21.21 4.84
N ALA A 40 -2.38 -21.39 3.53
CA ALA A 40 -2.04 -22.68 2.96
C ALA A 40 -0.72 -23.22 3.51
N MET A 41 0.29 -22.36 3.69
CA MET A 41 1.57 -22.74 4.29
C MET A 41 1.42 -23.19 5.74
N VAL A 42 0.56 -22.53 6.53
CA VAL A 42 0.26 -22.96 7.92
C VAL A 42 -0.53 -24.26 7.95
N ALA A 43 -1.52 -24.41 7.06
CA ALA A 43 -2.40 -25.58 7.01
C ALA A 43 -1.68 -26.85 6.53
N ALA A 44 -0.72 -26.72 5.61
CA ALA A 44 0.14 -27.81 5.17
C ALA A 44 1.31 -28.10 6.15
N GLY A 45 1.34 -27.43 7.30
CA GLY A 45 2.48 -27.29 8.20
C GLY A 45 2.97 -28.57 8.89
N GLU A 46 3.56 -29.50 8.14
CA GLU A 46 4.41 -30.59 8.66
C GLU A 46 5.89 -30.17 8.82
N ILE A 47 6.16 -28.87 8.81
CA ILE A 47 7.51 -28.28 8.91
C ILE A 47 7.72 -27.57 10.25
N ASN A 48 8.99 -27.36 10.62
CA ASN A 48 9.40 -26.77 11.88
C ASN A 48 8.61 -25.47 12.21
N THR A 49 7.99 -25.43 13.38
CA THR A 49 7.12 -24.33 13.83
C THR A 49 7.83 -22.98 13.80
N THR A 50 9.14 -22.93 14.08
CA THR A 50 9.95 -21.71 14.02
C THR A 50 10.03 -21.15 12.59
N PHE A 51 10.15 -22.03 11.60
CA PHE A 51 10.19 -21.63 10.19
C PHE A 51 8.84 -21.07 9.74
N ILE A 52 7.73 -21.69 10.19
CA ILE A 52 6.38 -21.20 9.92
C ILE A 52 6.18 -19.79 10.48
N TYR A 53 6.60 -19.53 11.73
CA TYR A 53 6.50 -18.20 12.33
C TYR A 53 7.30 -17.14 11.55
N LEU A 54 8.55 -17.44 11.20
CA LEU A 54 9.39 -16.51 10.46
C LEU A 54 8.81 -16.18 9.08
N PHE A 55 8.28 -17.19 8.38
CA PHE A 55 7.61 -17.01 7.11
C PHE A 55 6.34 -16.16 7.23
N LEU A 56 5.52 -16.41 8.26
CA LEU A 56 4.30 -15.65 8.52
C LEU A 56 4.58 -14.17 8.78
N VAL A 57 5.58 -13.85 9.60
CA VAL A 57 5.97 -12.46 9.87
C VAL A 57 6.43 -11.78 8.58
N LEU A 58 7.24 -12.45 7.77
CA LEU A 58 7.66 -11.93 6.47
C LEU A 58 6.47 -11.66 5.55
N MET A 59 5.51 -12.59 5.46
CA MET A 59 4.28 -12.39 4.70
C MET A 59 3.42 -11.25 5.21
N ALA A 60 3.31 -11.10 6.54
CA ALA A 60 2.60 -9.97 7.15
C ALA A 60 3.24 -8.63 6.76
N CYS A 61 4.58 -8.53 6.77
CA CYS A 61 5.27 -7.32 6.32
C CYS A 61 4.98 -7.01 4.85
N VAL A 62 5.08 -8.01 3.95
CA VAL A 62 4.77 -7.83 2.52
C VAL A 62 3.33 -7.36 2.32
N GLN A 63 2.38 -7.88 3.11
CA GLN A 63 0.99 -7.41 3.05
C GLN A 63 0.84 -5.94 3.39
N VAL A 64 1.50 -5.46 4.46
CA VAL A 64 1.45 -4.04 4.84
C VAL A 64 1.96 -3.16 3.69
N PHE A 65 3.02 -3.57 3.00
CA PHE A 65 3.54 -2.83 1.84
C PHE A 65 2.57 -2.83 0.65
N ILE A 66 1.96 -3.97 0.32
CA ILE A 66 0.97 -4.06 -0.78
C ILE A 66 -0.25 -3.21 -0.45
N GLN A 67 -0.75 -3.27 0.78
CA GLN A 67 -1.87 -2.46 1.24
C GLN A 67 -1.52 -0.97 1.17
N MET A 68 -0.34 -0.57 1.65
CA MET A 68 0.11 0.81 1.56
C MET A 68 0.28 1.27 0.10
N GLY A 69 0.87 0.45 -0.77
CA GLY A 69 1.13 0.81 -2.16
C GLY A 69 -0.13 0.91 -3.02
N PHE A 70 -1.09 -0.01 -2.85
CA PHE A 70 -2.32 -0.02 -3.65
C PHE A 70 -3.43 0.86 -3.07
N TRP A 71 -3.56 0.93 -1.75
CA TRP A 71 -4.63 1.69 -1.10
C TRP A 71 -4.30 3.18 -1.00
N MET A 72 -3.01 3.52 -0.92
CA MET A 72 -2.56 4.92 -0.84
C MET A 72 -2.20 5.53 -2.21
N HIS A 73 -2.54 4.88 -3.33
CA HIS A 73 -2.41 5.40 -4.70
C HIS A 73 -1.17 6.30 -4.94
N MET A 74 0.00 5.85 -4.47
CA MET A 74 1.24 6.65 -4.37
C MET A 74 1.88 6.99 -5.73
N LYS A 75 1.10 6.88 -6.81
CA LYS A 75 1.48 7.10 -8.20
C LYS A 75 0.97 8.44 -8.75
N ASP A 76 0.09 9.15 -8.04
CA ASP A 76 -0.36 10.47 -8.46
C ASP A 76 0.51 11.61 -7.89
N ARG A 77 0.85 12.55 -8.76
CA ARG A 77 1.90 13.57 -8.55
C ARG A 77 1.51 14.54 -7.43
N GLY A 78 2.25 14.51 -6.31
CA GLY A 78 2.07 15.41 -5.15
C GLY A 78 2.07 14.72 -3.77
N HIS A 79 2.40 13.43 -3.71
CA HIS A 79 2.18 12.59 -2.53
C HIS A 79 3.34 12.65 -1.51
N LEU A 80 3.63 13.81 -0.92
CA LEU A 80 4.50 13.87 0.28
C LEU A 80 3.67 13.76 1.56
N TYR A 81 2.52 14.43 1.61
CA TYR A 81 1.66 14.48 2.79
C TYR A 81 1.19 13.11 3.29
N PRO A 82 0.75 12.15 2.45
CA PRO A 82 0.27 10.89 2.97
C PRO A 82 1.41 9.91 3.33
N ILE A 83 2.60 10.01 2.70
CA ILE A 83 3.80 9.29 3.16
C ILE A 83 4.18 9.78 4.57
N ILE A 84 4.20 11.09 4.77
CA ILE A 84 4.48 11.70 6.07
C ILE A 84 3.42 11.30 7.09
N GLY A 85 2.13 11.29 6.69
CA GLY A 85 1.03 10.86 7.54
C GLY A 85 1.16 9.41 8.00
N ILE A 86 1.51 8.49 7.10
CA ILE A 86 1.77 7.09 7.47
C ILE A 86 3.01 6.95 8.35
N LEU A 87 4.11 7.63 8.01
CA LEU A 87 5.35 7.55 8.81
C LEU A 87 5.11 8.06 10.24
N MET A 88 4.36 9.16 10.38
CA MET A 88 3.92 9.69 11.67
C MET A 88 2.97 8.72 12.39
N GLY A 89 2.02 8.11 11.68
CA GLY A 89 1.13 7.10 12.25
C GLY A 89 1.90 5.89 12.80
N VAL A 90 2.86 5.37 12.04
CA VAL A 90 3.75 4.28 12.49
C VAL A 90 4.53 4.73 13.72
N PHE A 91 5.12 5.92 13.71
CA PHE A 91 5.86 6.45 14.85
C PHE A 91 5.00 6.58 16.12
N VAL A 92 3.79 7.09 16.00
CA VAL A 92 2.85 7.26 17.12
C VAL A 92 2.42 5.90 17.68
N VAL A 93 2.03 4.96 16.80
CA VAL A 93 1.64 3.60 17.24
C VAL A 93 2.81 2.93 17.96
N PHE A 94 4.01 3.01 17.40
CA PHE A 94 5.20 2.40 18.01
C PHE A 94 5.50 3.00 19.39
N THR A 95 5.40 4.33 19.51
CA THR A 95 5.58 5.04 20.78
C THR A 95 4.54 4.63 21.82
N ILE A 96 3.27 4.52 21.43
CA ILE A 96 2.18 4.11 22.32
C ILE A 96 2.37 2.66 22.77
N VAL A 97 2.70 1.74 21.86
CA VAL A 97 2.91 0.32 22.20
C VAL A 97 4.06 0.18 23.20
N ILE A 98 5.19 0.82 22.94
CA ILE A 98 6.33 0.81 23.86
C ILE A 98 5.93 1.36 25.22
N MET A 99 5.26 2.52 25.26
CA MET A 99 4.83 3.11 26.52
C MET A 99 3.82 2.22 27.25
N ALA A 100 2.91 1.55 26.54
CA ALA A 100 1.95 0.63 27.12
C ALA A 100 2.62 -0.62 27.69
N GLU A 101 3.63 -1.19 27.02
CA GLU A 101 4.40 -2.31 27.56
C GLU A 101 5.16 -1.92 28.83
N TYR A 102 5.85 -0.78 28.84
CA TYR A 102 6.55 -0.30 30.04
C TYR A 102 5.59 0.04 31.19
N TRP A 103 4.39 0.54 30.90
CA TRP A 103 3.41 0.89 31.92
C TRP A 103 2.63 -0.31 32.43
N ALA A 104 2.32 -1.30 31.58
CA ALA A 104 1.62 -2.53 31.96
C ALA A 104 2.53 -3.53 32.68
N TRP A 105 3.85 -3.46 32.48
CA TRP A 105 4.84 -4.28 33.17
C TRP A 105 5.35 -3.65 34.48
N TRP A 106 4.80 -2.50 34.86
CA TRP A 106 4.97 -1.90 36.18
C TRP A 106 3.77 -2.23 37.07
#